data_AF-A0A2P8MBX4-F1
#
_entry.id   AF-A0A2P8MBX4-F1
#
_cell.length_a   1.000
_cell.length_b   1.000
_cell.length_c   1.000
_cell.angle_alpha   90.00
_cell.angle_beta   90.00
_cell.angle_gamma   90.00
#
_symmetry.space_group_name_H-M   'P 1'
#
loop_
_entity.id
_entity.type
_entity.pdbx_description
1 polymer ?
#
loop_
_entity_poly.entity_id
_entity_poly.type
_entity_poly.pdbx_seq_one_letter_code
_entity_poly.pdbx_strand_id
1 'polypeptide(L)'
;MQQIKRGNHKEGIYHIQHINAFHSKLNKWMDSFNGVATKYLANYIYWFKWLEVFNTEKDTVKSKNLLVQSHTCHSDTKLKDFRFREAIYI
;
A
#
# COMPACT_ATOMS: atom_id res chain seq x y z
N MET A 1 0.12 -10.98 14.91
CA MET A 1 -0.30 -11.48 13.59
C MET A 1 -1.74 -11.98 13.71
N GLN A 2 -2.67 -11.47 12.90
CA GLN A 2 -4.07 -11.90 12.94
C GLN A 2 -4.21 -13.15 12.07
N GLN A 3 -4.55 -14.28 12.68
CA GLN A 3 -4.65 -15.58 12.00
C GLN A 3 -6.13 -15.90 11.77
N ILE A 4 -6.52 -16.08 10.50
CA ILE A 4 -7.91 -16.43 10.14
C ILE A 4 -8.12 -17.93 10.35
N LYS A 5 -9.32 -18.32 10.82
CA LYS A 5 -9.68 -19.73 11.02
C LYS A 5 -9.56 -20.52 9.71
N ARG A 6 -9.09 -21.78 9.79
CA ARG A 6 -9.01 -22.70 8.65
C ARG A 6 -10.37 -22.80 7.95
N GLY A 7 -10.37 -22.63 6.62
CA GLY A 7 -11.55 -22.79 5.76
C GLY A 7 -11.84 -21.57 4.88
N ASN A 8 -11.69 -20.35 5.42
CA ASN A 8 -11.98 -19.10 4.70
C ASN A 8 -10.70 -18.28 4.49
N HIS A 9 -10.27 -18.15 3.24
CA HIS A 9 -9.05 -17.43 2.85
C HIS A 9 -9.34 -16.08 2.16
N LYS A 10 -10.62 -15.72 2.04
CA LYS A 10 -11.11 -14.54 1.33
C LYS A 10 -12.27 -13.92 2.12
N GLU A 11 -12.23 -12.59 2.26
CA GLU A 11 -13.32 -11.79 2.82
C GLU A 11 -13.72 -10.74 1.76
N GLY A 12 -14.86 -10.95 1.10
CA GLY A 12 -15.30 -10.10 -0.01
C GLY A 12 -14.27 -10.05 -1.13
N ILE A 13 -13.74 -8.86 -1.45
CA ILE A 13 -12.75 -8.65 -2.52
C ILE A 13 -11.30 -8.90 -2.08
N TYR A 14 -11.08 -9.12 -0.78
CA TYR A 14 -9.75 -9.20 -0.20
C TYR A 14 -9.34 -10.65 0.05
N HIS A 15 -8.19 -11.04 -0.50
CA HIS A 15 -7.61 -12.36 -0.29
C HIS A 15 -6.44 -12.29 0.70
N ILE A 16 -6.41 -13.19 1.69
CA ILE A 16 -5.41 -13.14 2.77
C ILE A 16 -3.97 -13.22 2.25
N GLN A 17 -3.75 -13.95 1.15
CA GLN A 17 -2.41 -14.05 0.56
C GLN A 17 -1.94 -12.72 -0.04
N HIS A 18 -2.84 -11.91 -0.62
CA HIS A 18 -2.47 -10.57 -1.11
C HIS A 18 -2.09 -9.65 0.05
N ILE A 19 -2.84 -9.71 1.16
CA ILE A 19 -2.54 -8.94 2.37
C ILE A 19 -1.18 -9.36 2.94
N ASN A 20 -0.93 -10.67 3.04
CA ASN A 20 0.34 -11.20 3.54
C ASN A 20 1.52 -10.82 2.63
N ALA A 21 1.35 -10.89 1.31
CA ALA A 21 2.36 -10.47 0.35
C ALA A 21 2.68 -8.98 0.47
N PHE A 22 1.65 -8.12 0.56
CA PHE A 22 1.81 -6.69 0.77
C PHE A 22 2.56 -6.40 2.08
N HIS A 23 2.15 -7.04 3.18
CA HIS A 23 2.80 -6.87 4.48
C HIS A 23 4.26 -7.34 4.48
N SER A 24 4.56 -8.46 3.81
CA SER A 24 5.95 -8.94 3.67
C SER A 24 6.83 -7.95 2.90
N LYS A 25 6.33 -7.39 1.80
CA LYS A 25 7.04 -6.36 1.03
C LYS A 25 7.27 -5.09 1.86
N LEU A 26 6.26 -4.62 2.59
CA LEU A 26 6.37 -3.46 3.46
C LEU A 26 7.45 -3.68 4.52
N ASN A 27 7.45 -4.84 5.20
CA ASN A 27 8.46 -5.16 6.19
C ASN A 27 9.88 -5.14 5.61
N LYS A 28 10.09 -5.83 4.47
CA LYS A 28 11.40 -5.84 3.80
C LYS A 28 11.87 -4.44 3.40
N TRP A 29 10.95 -3.59 2.95
CA TRP A 29 11.27 -2.21 2.63
C TRP A 29 11.60 -1.40 3.88
N MET A 30 10.85 -1.61 4.97
CA MET A 30 11.09 -0.95 6.26
C MET A 30 12.42 -1.38 6.90
N ASP A 31 12.87 -2.62 6.69
CA ASP A 31 14.16 -3.14 7.21
C ASP A 31 15.37 -2.33 6.72
N SER A 32 15.24 -1.63 5.58
CA SER A 32 16.28 -0.73 5.07
C SER A 32 16.47 0.54 5.91
N PHE A 33 15.49 0.87 6.75
CA PHE A 33 15.54 2.02 7.65
C PHE A 33 15.80 1.48 9.06
N ASN A 34 16.92 1.87 9.68
CA ASN A 34 17.33 1.46 11.04
C ASN A 34 16.47 2.08 12.16
N GLY A 35 15.15 2.17 11.95
CA GLY A 35 14.20 2.89 12.78
C GLY A 35 13.64 4.13 12.09
N VAL A 36 12.32 4.33 12.20
CA VAL A 36 11.61 5.50 11.68
C VAL A 36 10.84 6.13 12.83
N ALA A 37 10.98 7.45 13.01
CA ALA A 37 10.20 8.17 14.00
C ALA A 37 8.71 8.11 13.64
N THR A 38 7.86 7.79 14.61
CA THR A 38 6.40 7.62 14.40
C THR A 38 5.75 8.86 13.77
N LYS A 39 6.29 10.06 14.03
CA LYS A 39 5.88 11.33 13.41
C LYS A 39 5.87 11.28 11.88
N TYR A 40 6.80 10.53 11.27
CA TYR A 40 6.96 10.46 9.81
C TYR A 40 6.42 9.16 9.22
N LEU A 41 5.91 8.23 10.03
CA LEU A 41 5.46 6.91 9.56
C LEU A 41 4.44 7.01 8.42
N ALA A 42 3.51 7.96 8.49
CA ALA A 42 2.54 8.22 7.41
C ALA A 42 3.21 8.54 6.07
N ASN A 43 4.26 9.37 6.08
CA ASN A 43 5.02 9.75 4.89
C ASN A 43 5.74 8.54 4.29
N TYR A 44 6.30 7.68 5.14
CA TYR A 44 6.96 6.44 4.69
C TYR A 44 5.98 5.45 4.08
N ILE A 45 4.80 5.27 4.69
CA ILE A 45 3.75 4.41 4.12
C ILE A 45 3.28 4.95 2.75
N TYR A 46 3.16 6.27 2.62
CA TYR A 46 2.81 6.90 1.34
C TYR A 46 3.89 6.64 0.28
N TRP A 47 5.17 6.78 0.65
CA TRP A 47 6.29 6.49 -0.24
C TRP A 47 6.33 5.02 -0.67
N PHE A 48 6.12 4.09 0.27
CA PHE A 48 6.03 2.67 -0.06
C PHE A 48 4.88 2.36 -1.04
N LYS A 49 3.69 2.93 -0.80
CA LYS A 49 2.54 2.75 -1.71
C LYS A 49 2.85 3.28 -3.11
N TRP A 50 3.51 4.43 -3.20
CA TRP A 50 3.95 4.99 -4.46
C TRP A 50 4.91 4.04 -5.20
N LEU A 51 5.91 3.49 -4.50
CA LEU A 51 6.83 2.51 -5.07
C LEU A 51 6.12 1.24 -5.57
N GLU A 52 5.11 0.75 -4.85
CA GLU A 52 4.35 -0.43 -5.26
C GLU A 52 3.47 -0.18 -6.50
N VAL A 53 2.84 1.00 -6.61
CA VAL A 53 2.02 1.38 -7.78
C VAL A 53 2.88 1.48 -9.04
N PHE A 54 4.07 2.05 -8.90
CA PHE A 54 4.97 2.31 -10.03
C PHE A 54 6.03 1.23 -10.23
N ASN A 55 5.94 0.11 -9.51
CA ASN A 55 6.87 -1.01 -9.59
C ASN A 55 7.11 -1.46 -11.05
N THR A 56 6.05 -1.48 -11.86
CA THR A 56 6.03 -2.03 -13.22
C THR A 56 6.42 -1.02 -14.31
N GLU A 57 6.50 0.27 -14.00
CA GLU A 57 6.82 1.32 -14.98
C GLU A 57 8.34 1.48 -15.19
N LYS A 58 8.75 2.08 -16.32
CA LYS A 58 10.17 2.45 -16.55
C LYS A 58 10.54 3.64 -15.66
N ASP A 59 11.76 3.66 -15.11
CA ASP A 59 12.21 4.67 -14.14
C ASP A 59 12.08 6.12 -14.63
N THR A 60 12.19 6.36 -15.93
CA THR A 60 11.99 7.68 -16.55
C THR A 60 10.56 8.22 -16.43
N VAL A 61 9.57 7.33 -16.34
CA VAL A 61 8.15 7.65 -16.15
C VAL A 61 7.85 7.86 -14.67
N LYS A 62 8.46 7.04 -13.79
CA LYS A 62 8.34 7.15 -12.33
C LYS A 62 8.73 8.54 -11.84
N SER A 63 9.91 9.05 -12.22
CA SER A 63 10.38 10.36 -11.75
C SER A 63 9.44 11.51 -12.12
N LYS A 64 8.81 11.44 -13.30
CA LYS A 64 7.83 12.44 -13.74
C LYS A 64 6.52 12.32 -12.95
N ASN A 65 6.04 11.10 -12.74
CA ASN A 65 4.82 10.84 -11.97
C ASN A 65 4.98 11.23 -10.49
N LEU A 66 6.15 11.03 -9.89
CA LEU A 66 6.45 11.47 -8.51
C LEU A 66 6.25 12.97 -8.36
N LEU A 67 6.85 13.75 -9.26
CA LEU A 67 6.79 15.21 -9.23
C LEU A 67 5.36 15.70 -9.40
N VAL A 68 4.55 15.08 -10.24
CA VAL A 68 3.13 15.48 -10.36
C VAL A 68 2.38 15.14 -9.08
N GLN A 69 2.55 13.91 -8.57
CA GLN A 69 1.79 13.39 -7.44
C GLN A 69 2.13 14.02 -6.09
N SER A 70 3.37 14.48 -5.90
CA SER A 70 3.77 15.18 -4.66
C SER A 70 3.09 16.55 -4.51
N HIS A 71 2.65 17.14 -5.62
CA HIS A 71 2.03 18.47 -5.65
C HIS A 71 0.51 18.42 -5.88
N THR A 72 -0.04 17.31 -6.38
CA THR A 72 -1.49 17.12 -6.47
C THR A 72 -2.08 16.79 -5.10
N CYS A 73 -3.24 17.40 -4.81
CA CYS A 73 -3.91 17.34 -3.51
C CYS A 73 -4.15 15.91 -2.99
N HIS A 74 -4.01 15.75 -1.67
CA HIS A 74 -4.12 14.50 -0.92
C HIS A 74 -5.52 13.87 -1.06
N SER A 75 -5.58 12.60 -1.45
CA SER A 75 -6.84 11.83 -1.44
C SER A 75 -7.08 11.25 -0.04
N ASP A 76 -7.90 11.93 0.76
CA ASP A 76 -8.36 11.38 2.05
C ASP A 76 -9.23 10.14 1.82
N THR A 77 -8.78 8.99 2.31
CA THR A 77 -9.61 7.76 2.32
C THR A 77 -10.04 7.44 3.73
N LYS A 78 -11.36 7.45 3.99
CA LYS A 78 -11.94 7.13 5.29
C LYS A 78 -12.25 5.64 5.38
N LEU A 79 -12.26 5.07 6.59
CA LEU A 79 -12.57 3.65 6.81
C LEU A 79 -13.94 3.25 6.21
N LYS A 80 -14.91 4.17 6.28
CA LYS A 80 -16.24 4.00 5.66
C LYS A 80 -16.18 3.77 4.14
N ASP A 81 -15.17 4.30 3.46
CA ASP A 81 -15.02 4.19 2.01
C ASP A 81 -14.55 2.78 1.60
N PHE A 82 -13.99 2.01 2.53
CA PHE A 82 -13.59 0.62 2.29
C PHE A 82 -14.73 -0.39 2.49
N ARG A 83 -15.71 -0.06 3.35
CA ARG A 83 -16.79 -0.99 3.71
C ARG A 83 -17.74 -1.29 2.54
N PHE A 84 -17.87 -0.36 1.60
CA PHE A 84 -18.76 -0.46 0.45
C PHE A 84 -18.03 -0.53 -0.89
N ARG A 85 -16.72 -0.85 -0.88
CA ARG A 85 -15.94 -0.83 -2.10
C ARG A 85 -16.22 -2.07 -2.95
N GLU A 86 -16.63 -1.87 -4.20
CA GLU A 86 -16.75 -2.94 -5.19
C GLU A 86 -15.38 -3.39 -5.70
N ALA A 87 -15.29 -4.62 -6.20
CA ALA A 87 -14.08 -5.13 -6.83
C ALA A 87 -13.81 -4.34 -8.12
N ILE A 88 -12.72 -3.58 -8.14
CA ILE A 88 -12.24 -2.94 -9.37
C ILE A 88 -11.38 -3.98 -10.08
N TYR A 89 -11.93 -4.62 -11.11
CA TYR A 89 -11.16 -5.45 -12.03
C TYR A 89 -10.45 -4.50 -13.01
N ILE A 90 -9.12 -4.44 -12.93
CA ILE A 90 -8.25 -3.78 -13.92
C ILE A 90 -7.69 -4.88 -14.82
#